data_AF-A0A927F6S8-F1
#
_entry.id   AF-A0A927F6S8-F1
#
_cell.length_a   1.000
_cell.length_b   1.000
_cell.length_c   1.000
_cell.angle_alpha   90.00
_cell.angle_beta   90.00
_cell.angle_gamma   90.00
#
_symmetry.space_group_name_H-M   'P 1'
#
loop_
_entity.id
_entity.type
_entity.pdbx_description
1 polymer ?
#
loop_
_entity_poly.entity_id
_entity_poly.type
_entity_poly.pdbx_seq_one_letter_code
_entity_poly.pdbx_strand_id
1 'polypeptide(L)'
;MKFASKFFAGASLSSILALAYACANPQSPSPAKADPASIQKGKETYAMFCQACHGPEDPSIDSPSNLFDRKWFHGEGRAGVEKSIREGIMEKGMPGWGPMIPSEDIDAILDYLFSFQTTETSTDE
;
A
#
# COMPACT_ATOMS: atom_id res chain seq x y z
N MET A 1 -35.68 71.56 -13.58
CA MET A 1 -34.49 71.60 -12.71
C MET A 1 -34.93 71.36 -11.28
N LYS A 2 -34.59 70.21 -10.67
CA LYS A 2 -34.46 70.05 -9.21
C LYS A 2 -34.02 68.62 -8.81
N PHE A 3 -32.97 68.63 -8.00
CA PHE A 3 -32.50 67.66 -6.99
C PHE A 3 -31.98 66.27 -7.39
N ALA A 4 -30.66 66.16 -7.22
CA ALA A 4 -29.92 64.94 -7.00
C ALA A 4 -30.37 64.22 -5.72
N SER A 5 -30.27 62.89 -5.73
CA SER A 5 -30.13 62.11 -4.50
C SER A 5 -29.20 60.93 -4.75
N LYS A 6 -28.16 60.85 -3.92
CA LYS A 6 -27.21 59.73 -3.80
C LYS A 6 -27.90 58.62 -3.01
N PHE A 7 -27.74 57.36 -3.45
CA PHE A 7 -27.66 56.23 -2.54
C PHE A 7 -26.61 55.25 -3.07
N PHE A 8 -25.62 54.98 -2.23
CA PHE A 8 -24.56 53.99 -2.41
C PHE A 8 -24.88 52.82 -1.47
N ALA A 9 -25.06 51.63 -2.02
CA ALA A 9 -24.92 50.32 -1.37
C ALA A 9 -25.08 49.29 -2.52
N GLY A 10 -24.12 48.48 -2.93
CA GLY A 10 -23.11 47.79 -2.14
C GLY A 10 -23.61 46.40 -1.77
N ALA A 11 -23.70 45.47 -2.74
CA ALA A 11 -23.82 44.04 -2.46
C ALA A 11 -23.14 43.23 -3.58
N SER A 12 -22.11 42.51 -3.14
CA SER A 12 -21.14 41.72 -3.89
C SER A 12 -21.76 40.60 -4.73
N LEU A 13 -21.29 40.48 -5.98
CA LEU A 13 -21.43 39.28 -6.81
C LEU A 13 -20.54 38.18 -6.21
N SER A 14 -21.10 37.32 -5.38
CA SER A 14 -20.44 36.07 -5.02
C SER A 14 -21.09 34.93 -5.79
N SER A 15 -20.45 34.65 -6.92
CA SER A 15 -20.58 33.44 -7.72
C SER A 15 -20.72 32.20 -6.85
N ILE A 16 -21.83 31.50 -6.96
CA ILE A 16 -21.92 30.11 -6.52
C ILE A 16 -21.83 29.25 -7.77
N LEU A 17 -20.60 29.08 -8.25
CA LEU A 17 -20.24 27.98 -9.13
C LEU A 17 -20.22 26.74 -8.24
N ALA A 18 -21.36 26.05 -8.13
CA ALA A 18 -21.41 24.73 -7.52
C ALA A 18 -20.71 23.75 -8.46
N LEU A 19 -19.37 23.71 -8.39
CA LEU A 19 -18.60 22.56 -8.84
C LEU A 19 -19.04 21.40 -7.93
N ALA A 20 -19.93 20.56 -8.44
CA ALA A 20 -20.11 19.22 -7.92
C ALA A 20 -18.80 18.47 -8.16
N TYR A 21 -17.85 18.64 -7.23
CA TYR A 21 -16.69 17.79 -7.13
C TYR A 21 -17.24 16.40 -6.81
N ALA A 22 -17.10 15.49 -7.77
CA ALA A 22 -17.28 14.08 -7.53
C ALA A 22 -16.48 13.74 -6.26
N CYS A 23 -17.18 13.29 -5.21
CA CYS A 23 -16.55 12.42 -4.24
C CYS A 23 -16.30 11.11 -4.99
N ALA A 24 -15.26 11.08 -5.82
CA ALA A 24 -14.51 9.86 -6.04
C ALA A 24 -14.01 9.48 -4.66
N ASN A 25 -14.81 8.71 -3.94
CA ASN A 25 -14.35 7.91 -2.84
C ASN A 25 -13.40 6.92 -3.52
N PRO A 26 -12.06 6.97 -3.33
CA PRO A 26 -11.29 5.78 -3.56
C PRO A 26 -11.80 4.81 -2.49
N GLN A 27 -12.84 4.06 -2.83
CA GLN A 27 -13.09 2.80 -2.16
C GLN A 27 -11.74 2.11 -2.26
N SER A 28 -11.08 1.97 -1.11
CA SER A 28 -9.85 1.22 -0.93
C SER A 28 -9.95 0.02 -1.86
N PRO A 29 -9.02 -0.16 -2.81
CA PRO A 29 -9.15 -1.26 -3.73
C PRO A 29 -9.30 -2.52 -2.87
N SER A 30 -10.49 -3.13 -2.92
CA SER A 30 -10.64 -4.56 -2.63
C SER A 30 -9.45 -5.23 -3.29
N PRO A 31 -8.68 -6.10 -2.59
CA PRO A 31 -7.36 -6.52 -3.04
C PRO A 31 -7.48 -6.98 -4.48
N ALA A 32 -7.13 -6.08 -5.40
CA ALA A 32 -7.15 -6.39 -6.81
C ALA A 32 -6.10 -7.47 -6.89
N LYS A 33 -6.52 -8.67 -7.29
CA LYS A 33 -5.62 -9.81 -7.46
C LYS A 33 -4.40 -9.28 -8.20
N ALA A 34 -3.23 -9.31 -7.55
CA ALA A 34 -2.06 -8.63 -8.06
C ALA A 34 -1.77 -9.10 -9.49
N ASP A 35 -1.26 -8.18 -10.32
CA ASP A 35 -0.92 -8.47 -11.72
C ASP A 35 0.05 -9.67 -11.76
N PRO A 36 -0.24 -10.74 -12.53
CA PRO A 36 0.67 -11.86 -12.68
C PRO A 36 2.10 -11.47 -13.06
N ALA A 37 2.28 -10.40 -13.84
CA ALA A 37 3.62 -9.91 -14.19
C ALA A 37 4.35 -9.33 -12.95
N SER A 38 3.62 -8.60 -12.10
CA SER A 38 4.15 -8.08 -10.83
C SER A 38 4.53 -9.22 -9.88
N ILE A 39 3.68 -10.25 -9.75
CA ILE A 39 3.96 -11.44 -8.95
C ILE A 39 5.23 -12.15 -9.45
N GLN A 40 5.38 -12.31 -10.76
CA GLN A 40 6.56 -12.94 -11.35
C GLN A 40 7.84 -12.12 -11.08
N LYS A 41 7.79 -10.80 -11.28
CA LYS A 41 8.90 -9.89 -10.94
C LYS A 41 9.24 -9.99 -9.45
N GLY A 42 8.24 -10.02 -8.58
CA GLY A 42 8.38 -10.16 -7.14
C GLY A 42 9.06 -11.45 -6.74
N LYS A 43 8.73 -12.57 -7.39
CA LYS A 43 9.38 -13.86 -7.19
C LYS A 43 10.86 -13.83 -7.56
N GLU A 44 11.20 -13.20 -8.68
CA GLU A 44 12.59 -13.04 -9.12
C GLU A 44 13.40 -12.17 -8.15
N THR A 45 12.85 -11.02 -7.75
CA THR A 45 13.50 -10.14 -6.77
C THR A 45 13.62 -10.81 -5.39
N TYR A 46 12.60 -11.54 -4.95
CA TYR A 46 12.65 -12.33 -3.71
C TYR A 46 13.78 -13.36 -3.75
N ALA A 47 13.96 -14.07 -4.86
CA ALA A 47 15.03 -15.04 -5.02
C ALA A 47 16.42 -14.41 -4.90
N MET A 48 16.59 -13.18 -5.40
CA MET A 48 17.87 -12.45 -5.36
C MET A 48 18.20 -11.90 -3.97
N PHE A 49 17.21 -11.32 -3.26
CA PHE A 49 17.48 -10.52 -2.06
C PHE A 49 17.02 -11.17 -0.75
N CYS A 50 16.01 -12.04 -0.78
CA CYS A 50 15.31 -12.50 0.42
C CYS A 50 15.51 -14.00 0.69
N GLN A 51 15.50 -14.82 -0.37
CA GLN A 51 15.47 -16.28 -0.27
C GLN A 51 16.65 -16.88 0.50
N ALA A 52 17.83 -16.25 0.45
CA ALA A 52 19.01 -16.74 1.16
C ALA A 52 18.82 -16.82 2.69
N CYS A 53 17.93 -15.98 3.25
CA CYS A 53 17.63 -15.95 4.68
C CYS A 53 16.23 -16.48 5.01
N HIS A 54 15.25 -16.20 4.14
CA HIS A 54 13.84 -16.53 4.37
C HIS A 54 13.40 -17.86 3.74
N GLY A 55 14.26 -18.50 2.95
CA GLY A 55 13.97 -19.79 2.32
C GLY A 55 13.10 -19.67 1.07
N PRO A 56 12.85 -20.82 0.40
CA PRO A 56 12.01 -20.86 -0.80
C PRO A 56 10.52 -20.65 -0.45
N GLU A 57 9.70 -20.56 -1.50
CA GLU A 57 8.24 -20.57 -1.38
C GLU A 57 7.75 -21.92 -0.86
N ASP A 58 7.59 -22.03 0.46
CA ASP A 58 7.07 -23.23 1.11
C ASP A 58 6.24 -22.87 2.35
N PRO A 59 4.90 -22.89 2.27
CA PRO A 59 4.03 -22.56 3.39
C PRO A 59 4.02 -23.64 4.49
N SER A 60 4.62 -24.82 4.25
CA SER A 60 4.67 -25.91 5.24
C SER A 60 5.81 -25.77 6.26
N ILE A 61 6.80 -24.92 5.97
CA ILE A 61 7.92 -24.68 6.86
C ILE A 61 7.45 -23.83 8.05
N ASP A 62 7.41 -24.41 9.25
CA ASP A 62 7.13 -23.67 10.48
C ASP A 62 8.43 -23.03 11.00
N SER A 63 8.63 -21.75 10.69
CA SER A 63 9.81 -20.98 11.11
C SER A 63 9.43 -19.50 11.25
N PRO A 64 9.93 -18.79 12.29
CA PRO A 64 9.71 -17.34 12.43
C PRO A 64 10.24 -16.50 11.26
N SER A 65 11.13 -17.07 10.43
CA SER A 65 11.67 -16.45 9.23
C SER A 65 10.90 -16.82 7.95
N ASN A 66 9.95 -17.74 8.00
CA ASN A 66 9.14 -18.07 6.82
C ASN A 66 8.17 -16.92 6.55
N LEU A 67 8.12 -16.45 5.30
CA LEU A 67 7.24 -15.36 4.88
C LEU A 67 5.98 -15.87 4.14
N PHE A 68 5.87 -17.18 3.93
CA PHE A 68 4.74 -17.82 3.22
C PHE A 68 3.75 -18.53 4.17
N ASP A 69 4.03 -18.58 5.47
CA ASP A 69 3.16 -19.20 6.48
C ASP A 69 2.04 -18.26 6.96
N ARG A 70 1.99 -17.03 6.43
CA ARG A 70 1.04 -15.95 6.73
C ARG A 70 1.14 -15.39 8.15
N LYS A 71 2.25 -15.60 8.86
CA LYS A 71 2.50 -15.03 10.19
C LYS A 71 3.49 -13.87 10.08
N TRP A 72 3.13 -12.71 10.63
CA TRP A 72 3.96 -11.52 10.61
C TRP A 72 4.29 -11.06 12.03
N PHE A 73 5.57 -10.93 12.36
CA PHE A 73 6.02 -10.59 13.71
C PHE A 73 6.48 -9.14 13.89
N HIS A 74 6.72 -8.43 12.79
CA HIS A 74 7.37 -7.11 12.78
C HIS A 74 6.54 -6.02 12.09
N GLY A 75 5.23 -6.23 12.05
CA GLY A 75 4.26 -5.40 11.35
C GLY A 75 3.39 -6.27 10.46
N GLU A 76 2.08 -6.22 10.66
CA GLU A 76 1.12 -7.00 9.91
C GLU A 76 0.67 -6.27 8.64
N GLY A 77 0.21 -7.05 7.66
CA GLY A 77 -0.32 -6.53 6.42
C GLY A 77 0.75 -5.88 5.52
N ARG A 78 0.32 -5.48 4.32
CA ARG A 78 1.23 -5.02 3.27
C ARG A 78 2.14 -3.87 3.72
N ALA A 79 1.58 -2.85 4.39
CA ALA A 79 2.34 -1.69 4.85
C ALA A 79 3.35 -2.02 5.96
N GLY A 80 3.02 -2.97 6.85
CA GLY A 80 3.94 -3.43 7.89
C GLY A 80 5.14 -4.14 7.27
N VAL A 81 4.89 -5.07 6.35
CA VAL A 81 5.93 -5.81 5.63
C VAL A 81 6.78 -4.86 4.77
N GLU A 82 6.16 -3.91 4.08
CA GLU A 82 6.88 -2.89 3.32
C GLU A 82 7.85 -2.11 4.19
N LYS A 83 7.40 -1.65 5.36
CA LYS A 83 8.24 -0.94 6.32
C LYS A 83 9.42 -1.81 6.78
N SER A 84 9.18 -3.08 7.10
CA SER A 84 10.25 -4.01 7.47
C SER A 84 11.27 -4.21 6.34
N ILE A 85 10.83 -4.29 5.08
CA ILE A 85 11.75 -4.39 3.92
C ILE A 85 12.58 -3.11 3.79
N ARG A 86 11.94 -1.93 3.86
CA ARG A 86 12.61 -0.65 3.63
C ARG A 86 13.60 -0.31 4.73
N GLU A 87 13.21 -0.48 5.99
CA GLU A 87 13.97 -0.03 7.15
C GLU A 87 14.85 -1.14 7.75
N GLY A 88 14.51 -2.41 7.50
CA GLY A 88 15.18 -3.56 8.09
C GLY A 88 14.77 -3.81 9.54
N ILE A 89 15.32 -4.88 10.11
CA ILE A 89 15.15 -5.29 11.50
C ILE A 89 16.53 -5.69 12.03
N MET A 90 17.31 -4.71 12.47
CA MET A 90 18.73 -4.88 12.81
C MET A 90 18.94 -5.90 13.91
N GLU A 91 18.06 -5.93 14.91
CA GLU A 91 18.11 -6.86 16.04
C GLU A 91 17.91 -8.32 15.60
N LYS A 92 17.37 -8.54 14.38
CA LYS A 92 17.16 -9.85 13.76
C LYS A 92 18.12 -10.12 12.60
N GLY A 93 19.03 -9.19 12.29
CA GLY A 93 20.00 -9.32 11.22
C GLY A 93 19.45 -9.06 9.80
N MET A 94 18.24 -8.50 9.67
CA MET A 94 17.68 -8.13 8.36
C MET A 94 18.07 -6.68 8.01
N PRO A 95 18.96 -6.42 7.02
CA PRO A 95 19.32 -5.07 6.59
C PRO A 95 18.12 -4.31 6.03
N GLY A 96 18.17 -2.98 6.07
CA GLY A 96 17.20 -2.13 5.39
C GLY A 96 17.50 -2.06 3.90
N TRP A 97 16.53 -2.47 3.08
CA TRP A 97 16.72 -2.61 1.63
C TRP A 97 16.24 -1.40 0.83
N GLY A 98 15.60 -0.41 1.46
CA GLY A 98 15.01 0.75 0.79
C GLY A 98 15.95 1.51 -0.15
N PRO A 99 17.24 1.69 0.16
CA PRO A 99 18.21 2.33 -0.75
C PRO A 99 18.71 1.43 -1.88
N MET A 100 18.57 0.11 -1.77
CA MET A 100 19.15 -0.88 -2.70
C MET A 100 18.12 -1.43 -3.69
N ILE A 101 16.87 -1.60 -3.24
CA ILE A 101 15.78 -2.14 -4.05
C ILE A 101 14.84 -0.99 -4.46
N PRO A 102 14.59 -0.78 -5.77
CA PRO A 102 13.61 0.20 -6.24
C PRO A 102 12.22 -0.02 -5.62
N SER A 103 11.46 1.05 -5.40
CA SER A 103 10.14 0.93 -4.77
C SER A 103 9.17 0.02 -5.54
N GLU A 104 9.21 0.06 -6.86
CA GLU A 104 8.43 -0.83 -7.73
C GLU A 104 8.77 -2.32 -7.54
N ASP A 105 10.02 -2.64 -7.20
CA ASP A 105 10.47 -4.01 -6.96
C ASP A 105 10.09 -4.46 -5.55
N ILE A 106 10.10 -3.54 -4.58
CA ILE A 106 9.53 -3.80 -3.25
C ILE A 106 8.03 -4.07 -3.37
N ASP A 107 7.31 -3.28 -4.16
CA ASP A 107 5.89 -3.51 -4.43
C ASP A 107 5.63 -4.87 -5.08
N ALA A 108 6.47 -5.28 -6.02
CA ALA A 108 6.41 -6.59 -6.64
C ALA A 108 6.67 -7.73 -5.63
N ILE A 109 7.68 -7.59 -4.75
CA ILE A 109 7.91 -8.55 -3.65
C ILE A 109 6.65 -8.68 -2.78
N LEU A 110 6.03 -7.56 -2.42
CA LEU A 110 4.80 -7.55 -1.63
C LEU A 110 3.65 -8.23 -2.39
N ASP A 111 3.48 -7.96 -3.68
CA ASP A 111 2.47 -8.64 -4.51
C ASP A 111 2.68 -10.15 -4.51
N TYR A 112 3.93 -10.60 -4.62
CA TYR A 112 4.28 -12.01 -4.55
C TYR A 112 3.94 -12.62 -3.18
N LEU A 113 4.42 -12.05 -2.06
CA LEU A 113 4.17 -12.56 -0.71
C LEU A 113 2.68 -12.59 -0.35
N PHE A 114 1.91 -11.61 -0.82
CA PHE A 114 0.47 -11.52 -0.55
C PHE A 114 -0.39 -12.28 -1.56
N SER A 115 0.17 -12.78 -2.67
CA SER A 115 -0.59 -13.60 -3.64
C SER A 115 -1.08 -14.94 -3.08
N PHE A 116 -0.49 -15.40 -1.97
CA PHE A 116 -0.82 -16.66 -1.28
C PHE A 116 -1.85 -16.49 -0.16
N GLN A 117 -2.21 -15.26 0.19
CA GLN A 117 -3.18 -14.97 1.23
C GLN A 117 -4.59 -15.03 0.63
N THR A 118 -5.26 -16.18 0.76
CA THR A 118 -6.72 -16.22 0.55
C THR A 118 -7.37 -15.37 1.63
N THR A 119 -8.19 -14.41 1.21
CA THR A 119 -9.10 -13.70 2.11
C THR A 119 -10.15 -14.69 2.56
N GLU A 120 -9.88 -15.46 3.61
CA GLU A 120 -10.95 -15.94 4.47
C GLU A 120 -11.48 -14.69 5.17
N THR A 121 -12.45 -14.02 4.52
CA THR A 121 -13.28 -13.03 5.17
C THR A 121 -13.80 -13.70 6.44
N SER A 122 -13.37 -13.20 7.60
CA SER A 122 -14.00 -13.49 8.87
C SER A 122 -15.49 -13.19 8.69
N THR A 123 -16.27 -14.26 8.49
CA THR A 123 -17.70 -14.19 8.60
C THR A 123 -17.94 -14.12 10.10
N ASP A 124 -18.28 -12.91 10.57
CA ASP A 124 -18.85 -12.71 11.89
C ASP A 124 -20.02 -13.70 12.07
N GLU A 125 -19.98 -14.48 13.15
CA GLU A 125 -21.17 -15.08 13.76
C GLU A 125 -21.16 -14.82 15.27
#